data_AF-F8NBT3-F1
#
_entry.id   AF-F8NBT3-F1
#
_cell.length_a   1.000
_cell.length_b   1.000
_cell.length_c   1.000
_cell.angle_alpha   90.00
_cell.angle_beta   90.00
_cell.angle_gamma   90.00
#
_symmetry.space_group_name_H-M   'P 1'
#
loop_
_entity.id
_entity.type
_entity.pdbx_description
1 polymer ?
#
loop_
_entity_poly.entity_id
_entity_poly.type
_entity_poly.pdbx_seq_one_letter_code
_entity_poly.pdbx_strand_id
1 'polypeptide(L)'
;MEKDIPTVLRQGNDWRKLYFYHKSDAIYQLTFIFCRRFLPISGDRTVDQMVQAARSGKQNIVEGSEDGKSSTEMELKLVNVARGSIRELLEDYKDFLHNGKYTLWKEGDARYSMLLEYTRSHNEPKDYLSFAEKWSAEEFANTCLTLCYQVDAMINSYLKKLQKDFVTEGGIKERMYAARTGYRKEQDSKMKSLEAENIRLKAENAQLLSAVSNWKAKYEDLKQRALKAYYRQQEEIERLRKEIDKIDGNRQR
;
A
#
# COMPACT_ATOMS: atom_id res chain seq x y z
N MET A 1 -12.12 -14.75 9.29
CA MET A 1 -10.95 -13.92 8.95
C MET A 1 -11.02 -13.63 7.47
N GLU A 2 -11.48 -12.44 7.09
CA GLU A 2 -11.27 -11.94 5.72
C GLU A 2 -9.76 -11.97 5.46
N LYS A 3 -9.34 -12.69 4.42
CA LYS A 3 -7.94 -12.62 3.98
C LYS A 3 -7.70 -11.23 3.43
N ASP A 4 -6.56 -10.64 3.80
CA ASP A 4 -6.06 -9.40 3.23
C ASP A 4 -6.07 -9.49 1.70
N ILE A 5 -6.96 -8.73 1.07
CA ILE A 5 -6.98 -8.60 -0.38
C ILE A 5 -5.69 -7.86 -0.77
N PRO A 6 -4.88 -8.36 -1.73
CA PRO A 6 -3.65 -7.69 -2.12
C PRO A 6 -3.94 -6.22 -2.46
N THR A 7 -3.27 -5.30 -1.77
CA THR A 7 -3.43 -3.87 -2.04
C THR A 7 -2.79 -3.54 -3.37
N VAL A 8 -3.60 -3.14 -4.37
CA VAL A 8 -3.14 -2.88 -5.73
C VAL A 8 -2.84 -1.40 -5.98
N LEU A 9 -3.57 -0.53 -5.30
CA LEU A 9 -3.34 0.91 -5.34
C LEU A 9 -2.00 1.20 -4.66
N ARG A 10 -1.23 2.11 -5.25
CA ARG A 10 -0.08 2.65 -4.52
C ARG A 10 -0.62 3.36 -3.28
N GLN A 11 0.04 3.17 -2.15
CA GLN A 11 -0.04 4.16 -1.08
C GLN A 11 0.66 5.42 -1.61
N GLY A 12 -0.09 6.25 -2.33
CA GLY A 12 0.42 7.48 -2.92
C GLY A 12 1.07 8.34 -1.83
N ASN A 13 2.14 9.05 -2.18
CA ASN A 13 2.74 9.99 -1.23
C ASN A 13 1.73 11.10 -0.98
N ASP A 14 1.26 11.21 0.27
CA ASP A 14 0.42 12.34 0.69
C ASP A 14 1.16 13.64 0.41
N TRP A 15 0.65 14.44 -0.53
CA TRP A 15 1.28 15.70 -0.94
C TRP A 15 1.50 16.66 0.23
N ARG A 16 0.69 16.53 1.29
CA ARG A 16 0.82 17.30 2.55
C ARG A 16 2.10 16.99 3.32
N LYS A 17 2.86 15.98 2.92
CA LYS A 17 4.15 15.60 3.51
C LYS A 17 5.33 15.89 2.58
N LEU A 18 5.08 16.39 1.38
CA LEU A 18 6.12 16.65 0.39
C LEU A 18 6.75 18.02 0.65
N TYR A 19 8.03 18.06 1.02
CA TYR A 19 8.73 19.34 1.26
C TYR A 19 8.71 20.27 0.04
N PHE A 20 8.76 19.74 -1.18
CA PHE A 20 8.68 20.57 -2.39
C PHE A 20 7.28 21.14 -2.63
N TYR A 21 6.22 20.48 -2.14
CA TYR A 21 4.88 21.08 -2.09
C TYR A 21 4.85 22.27 -1.13
N HIS A 22 5.30 22.09 0.13
CA HIS A 22 5.31 23.19 1.10
C HIS A 22 6.09 24.40 0.59
N LYS A 23 7.28 24.14 0.02
CA LYS A 23 8.12 25.19 -0.57
C LYS A 23 7.47 25.85 -1.78
N SER A 24 6.72 25.09 -2.60
CA SER A 24 5.95 25.66 -3.72
C SER A 24 4.78 26.52 -3.26
N ASP A 25 4.14 26.17 -2.14
CA ASP A 25 3.11 27.03 -1.54
C ASP A 25 3.71 28.31 -0.94
N ALA A 26 4.87 28.22 -0.30
CA ALA A 26 5.64 29.38 0.14
C ALA A 26 5.98 30.30 -1.05
N ILE A 27 6.51 29.75 -2.14
CA ILE A 27 6.79 30.48 -3.38
C ILE A 27 5.53 31.18 -3.88
N TYR A 28 4.38 30.49 -3.99
CA TYR A 28 3.14 31.10 -4.45
C TYR A 28 2.72 32.33 -3.62
N GLN A 29 2.74 32.22 -2.29
CA GLN A 29 2.37 33.33 -1.41
C GLN A 29 3.37 34.49 -1.50
N LEU A 30 4.66 34.17 -1.59
CA LEU A 30 5.72 35.15 -1.77
C LEU A 30 5.64 35.84 -3.13
N THR A 31 5.35 35.12 -4.21
CA THR A 31 5.15 35.68 -5.56
C THR A 31 3.99 36.67 -5.56
N PHE A 32 2.88 36.35 -4.89
CA PHE A 32 1.76 37.28 -4.78
C PHE A 32 2.16 38.60 -4.11
N ILE A 33 2.91 38.53 -2.99
CA ILE A 33 3.43 39.71 -2.28
C ILE A 33 4.43 40.47 -3.15
N PHE A 34 5.36 39.76 -3.79
CA PHE A 34 6.39 40.33 -4.66
C PHE A 34 5.76 41.15 -5.79
N CYS A 35 4.83 40.55 -6.55
CA CYS A 35 4.17 41.21 -7.66
C CYS A 35 3.41 42.46 -7.18
N ARG A 36 2.72 42.38 -6.03
CA ARG A 36 2.03 43.54 -5.44
C ARG A 36 2.99 44.68 -5.05
N ARG A 37 4.19 44.35 -4.56
CA ARG A 37 5.14 45.34 -4.04
C ARG A 37 6.03 45.95 -5.11
N PHE A 38 6.43 45.18 -6.12
CA PHE A 38 7.54 45.56 -7.01
C PHE A 38 7.21 45.58 -8.49
N LEU A 39 6.02 45.14 -8.89
CA LEU A 39 5.58 45.20 -10.28
C LEU A 39 4.44 46.21 -10.47
N PRO A 40 4.38 46.90 -11.62
CA PRO A 40 3.26 47.77 -11.95
C PRO A 40 1.92 47.02 -11.97
N ILE A 41 0.89 47.61 -11.37
CA ILE A 41 -0.46 47.03 -11.27
C ILE A 41 -1.18 47.04 -12.63
N SER A 42 -0.79 47.94 -13.54
CA SER A 42 -1.45 48.12 -14.84
C SER A 42 -0.45 48.23 -15.97
N GLY A 43 -0.75 47.58 -17.10
CA GLY A 43 -0.02 47.74 -18.36
C GLY A 43 0.92 46.58 -18.72
N ASP A 44 1.12 45.61 -17.82
CA ASP A 44 2.02 44.47 -18.06
C ASP A 44 1.38 43.14 -17.64
N ARG A 45 1.49 42.13 -18.53
CA ARG A 45 0.96 40.78 -18.32
C ARG A 45 1.84 39.96 -17.37
N THR A 46 3.02 40.46 -17.01
CA THR A 46 3.99 39.77 -16.15
C THR A 46 3.43 39.40 -14.77
N VAL A 47 2.62 40.26 -14.14
CA VAL A 47 2.00 39.94 -12.84
C VAL A 47 1.14 38.68 -12.94
N ASP A 48 0.27 38.62 -13.94
CA ASP A 48 -0.61 37.47 -14.15
C ASP A 48 0.21 36.21 -14.49
N GLN A 49 1.23 36.34 -15.33
CA GLN A 49 2.09 35.22 -15.72
C GLN A 49 2.82 34.62 -14.51
N MET A 50 3.49 35.44 -13.70
CA MET A 50 4.21 34.99 -12.51
C MET A 50 3.26 34.32 -11.51
N VAL A 51 2.12 34.95 -11.20
CA VAL A 51 1.16 34.41 -10.24
C VAL A 51 0.54 33.10 -10.75
N GLN A 52 0.24 33.00 -12.05
CA GLN A 52 -0.29 31.77 -12.64
C GLN A 52 0.77 30.66 -12.68
N ALA A 53 2.02 30.96 -13.01
CA ALA A 53 3.12 30.00 -12.99
C ALA A 53 3.32 29.43 -11.56
N ALA A 54 3.37 30.31 -10.55
CA ALA A 54 3.48 29.89 -9.15
C ALA A 54 2.28 29.04 -8.69
N ARG A 55 1.06 29.44 -9.08
CA ARG A 55 -0.17 28.69 -8.77
C ARG A 55 -0.16 27.32 -9.46
N SER A 56 0.13 27.29 -10.75
CA SER A 56 0.20 26.07 -11.56
C SER A 56 1.21 25.09 -10.99
N GLY A 57 2.38 25.57 -10.56
CA GLY A 57 3.42 24.78 -9.92
C GLY A 57 2.89 23.98 -8.73
N LYS A 58 2.25 24.65 -7.75
CA LYS A 58 1.71 23.95 -6.57
C LYS A 58 0.50 23.06 -6.87
N GLN A 59 -0.39 23.47 -7.78
CA GLN A 59 -1.61 22.71 -8.08
C GLN A 59 -1.30 21.39 -8.78
N ASN A 60 -0.40 21.41 -9.76
CA ASN A 60 0.01 20.19 -10.46
C ASN A 60 0.71 19.16 -9.54
N ILE A 61 1.33 19.61 -8.43
CA ILE A 61 1.87 18.70 -7.41
C ILE A 61 0.73 17.98 -6.66
N VAL A 62 -0.32 18.72 -6.29
CA VAL A 62 -1.50 18.16 -5.61
C VAL A 62 -2.24 17.20 -6.54
N GLU A 63 -2.56 17.63 -7.75
CA GLU A 63 -3.24 16.82 -8.76
C GLU A 63 -2.42 15.58 -9.11
N GLY A 64 -1.10 15.73 -9.31
CA GLY A 64 -0.20 14.61 -9.57
C GLY A 64 -0.20 13.56 -8.45
N SER A 65 -0.18 13.99 -7.19
CA SER A 65 -0.24 13.09 -6.03
C SER A 65 -1.58 12.36 -5.90
N GLU A 66 -2.71 13.04 -6.12
CA GLU A 66 -4.04 12.45 -6.02
C GLU A 66 -4.32 11.49 -7.18
N ASP A 67 -4.08 11.92 -8.44
CA ASP A 67 -4.28 11.09 -9.63
C ASP A 67 -3.27 9.94 -9.70
N GLY A 68 -2.07 10.16 -9.15
CA GLY A 68 -0.98 9.20 -9.07
C GLY A 68 -1.30 7.91 -8.31
N LYS A 69 -2.27 7.98 -7.37
CA LYS A 69 -2.80 6.78 -6.69
C LYS A 69 -3.35 5.75 -7.68
N SER A 70 -3.91 6.24 -8.78
CA SER A 70 -4.51 5.42 -9.85
C SER A 70 -3.60 5.27 -11.07
N SER A 71 -2.72 6.24 -11.36
CA SER A 71 -1.85 6.23 -12.54
C SER A 71 -0.51 6.90 -12.32
N THR A 72 0.56 6.10 -12.28
CA THR A 72 1.96 6.60 -12.25
C THR A 72 2.29 7.48 -13.46
N GLU A 73 1.69 7.21 -14.62
CA GLU A 73 1.87 8.03 -15.82
C GLU A 73 1.30 9.44 -15.63
N MET A 74 0.11 9.55 -15.03
CA MET A 74 -0.50 10.86 -14.73
C MET A 74 0.32 11.62 -13.69
N GLU A 75 0.79 10.94 -12.64
CA GLU A 75 1.68 11.54 -11.65
C GLU A 75 2.94 12.11 -12.30
N LEU A 76 3.63 11.31 -13.13
CA LEU A 76 4.83 11.75 -13.86
C LEU A 76 4.55 12.97 -14.74
N LYS A 77 3.44 12.95 -15.47
CA LYS A 77 3.04 14.04 -16.36
C LYS A 77 2.78 15.33 -15.57
N LEU A 78 1.91 15.28 -14.56
CA LEU A 78 1.50 16.45 -13.79
C LEU A 78 2.67 17.02 -12.98
N VAL A 79 3.47 16.18 -12.34
CA VAL A 79 4.68 16.64 -11.63
C VAL A 79 5.69 17.27 -12.60
N ASN A 80 5.79 16.79 -13.84
CA ASN A 80 6.64 17.43 -14.85
C ASN A 80 6.06 18.77 -15.35
N VAL A 81 4.73 18.92 -15.42
CA VAL A 81 4.08 20.22 -15.66
C VAL A 81 4.37 21.20 -14.52
N ALA A 82 4.28 20.74 -13.26
CA ALA A 82 4.65 21.55 -12.10
C ALA A 82 6.08 22.08 -12.21
N ARG A 83 7.02 21.21 -12.62
CA ARG A 83 8.42 21.60 -12.86
C ARG A 83 8.54 22.66 -13.94
N GLY A 84 7.80 22.52 -15.04
CA GLY A 84 7.75 23.52 -16.12
C GLY A 84 7.33 24.89 -15.60
N SER A 85 6.23 24.95 -14.84
CA SER A 85 5.74 26.22 -14.26
C SER A 85 6.72 26.84 -13.25
N ILE A 86 7.44 26.04 -12.47
CA ILE A 86 8.49 26.55 -11.58
C ILE A 86 9.67 27.13 -12.37
N ARG A 87 10.00 26.55 -13.54
CA ARG A 87 11.05 27.07 -14.42
C ARG A 87 10.65 28.36 -15.12
N GLU A 88 9.40 28.48 -15.55
CA GLU A 88 8.86 29.74 -16.08
C GLU A 88 9.01 30.85 -15.04
N LEU A 89 8.53 30.61 -13.81
CA LEU A 89 8.66 31.57 -12.71
C LEU A 89 10.11 31.91 -12.34
N LEU A 90 11.01 30.94 -12.48
CA LEU A 90 12.44 31.13 -12.26
C LEU A 90 13.03 32.11 -13.28
N GLU A 91 12.66 31.98 -14.56
CA GLU A 91 13.08 32.94 -15.59
C GLU A 91 12.47 34.33 -15.34
N ASP A 92 11.20 34.42 -14.92
CA ASP A 92 10.59 35.72 -14.56
C ASP A 92 11.38 36.47 -13.46
N TYR A 93 11.85 35.75 -12.43
CA TYR A 93 12.69 36.35 -11.39
C TYR A 93 14.07 36.77 -11.89
N LYS A 94 14.68 36.02 -12.81
CA LYS A 94 15.94 36.39 -13.44
C LYS A 94 15.78 37.64 -14.29
N ASP A 95 14.72 37.71 -15.08
CA ASP A 95 14.41 38.85 -15.94
C ASP A 95 14.17 40.09 -15.09
N PHE A 96 13.45 39.98 -13.97
CA PHE A 96 13.30 41.08 -13.02
C PHE A 96 14.64 41.58 -12.49
N LEU A 97 15.53 40.68 -12.04
CA LEU A 97 16.85 41.05 -11.53
C LEU A 97 17.69 41.73 -12.62
N HIS A 98 17.69 41.17 -13.83
CA HIS A 98 18.44 41.69 -14.96
C HIS A 98 17.95 43.06 -15.43
N ASN A 99 16.64 43.19 -15.68
CA ASN A 99 16.03 44.42 -16.18
C ASN A 99 16.09 45.55 -15.14
N GLY A 100 15.95 45.20 -13.86
CA GLY A 100 16.10 46.12 -12.74
C GLY A 100 17.56 46.50 -12.40
N LYS A 101 18.56 45.90 -13.09
CA LYS A 101 19.99 46.05 -12.81
C LYS A 101 20.37 45.69 -11.36
N TYR A 102 19.64 44.74 -10.78
CA TYR A 102 19.93 44.18 -9.47
C TYR A 102 21.03 43.13 -9.56
N THR A 103 21.71 42.89 -8.44
CA THR A 103 22.74 41.86 -8.36
C THR A 103 22.09 40.48 -8.28
N LEU A 104 22.43 39.61 -9.23
CA LEU A 104 22.14 38.18 -9.10
C LEU A 104 23.13 37.52 -8.14
N TRP A 105 22.63 36.99 -7.04
CA TRP A 105 23.43 36.32 -6.03
C TRP A 105 23.83 34.92 -6.50
N LYS A 106 25.10 34.58 -6.34
CA LYS A 106 25.70 33.32 -6.82
C LYS A 106 26.78 32.84 -5.88
N GLU A 107 27.35 31.67 -6.18
CA GLU A 107 28.47 31.11 -5.42
C GLU A 107 29.62 32.12 -5.31
N GLY A 108 30.12 32.29 -4.08
CA GLY A 108 31.10 33.33 -3.72
C GLY A 108 30.50 34.59 -3.07
N ASP A 109 29.18 34.81 -3.13
CA ASP A 109 28.51 35.88 -2.38
C ASP A 109 28.10 35.38 -0.97
N ALA A 110 28.54 36.07 0.08
CA ALA A 110 28.21 35.72 1.46
C ALA A 110 26.69 35.69 1.72
N ARG A 111 25.93 36.60 1.09
CA ARG A 111 24.46 36.66 1.19
C ARG A 111 23.82 35.40 0.60
N TYR A 112 24.36 34.92 -0.52
CA TYR A 112 23.88 33.70 -1.17
C TYR A 112 24.12 32.47 -0.29
N SER A 113 25.31 32.34 0.31
CA SER A 113 25.63 31.23 1.21
C SER A 113 24.70 31.18 2.42
N MET A 114 24.44 32.33 3.06
CA MET A 114 23.51 32.42 4.19
C MET A 114 22.07 32.08 3.77
N LEU A 115 21.62 32.59 2.63
CA LEU A 115 20.30 32.29 2.07
C LEU A 115 20.14 30.79 1.77
N LEU A 116 21.14 30.16 1.16
CA LEU A 116 21.13 28.73 0.88
C LEU A 116 21.05 27.88 2.15
N GLU A 117 21.81 28.23 3.18
CA GLU A 117 21.78 27.54 4.46
C GLU A 117 20.39 27.62 5.10
N TYR A 118 19.81 28.82 5.17
CA TYR A 118 18.47 29.02 5.72
C TYR A 118 17.40 28.26 4.95
N THR A 119 17.38 28.41 3.63
CA THR A 119 16.31 27.84 2.78
C THR A 119 16.34 26.31 2.71
N ARG A 120 17.45 25.65 3.01
CA ARG A 120 17.54 24.17 3.03
C ARG A 120 16.66 23.51 4.08
N SER A 121 16.49 24.15 5.24
CA SER A 121 15.72 23.60 6.37
C SER A 121 14.32 24.23 6.52
N HIS A 122 14.05 25.33 5.81
CA HIS A 122 12.80 26.07 5.89
C HIS A 122 11.99 25.89 4.61
N ASN A 123 10.77 25.37 4.72
CA ASN A 123 9.95 25.02 3.57
C ASN A 123 8.57 25.66 3.62
N GLU A 124 8.14 26.19 4.76
CA GLU A 124 6.77 26.63 4.96
C GLU A 124 6.64 28.15 4.75
N PRO A 125 5.45 28.63 4.34
CA PRO A 125 5.22 30.07 4.19
C PRO A 125 5.58 30.89 5.44
N LYS A 126 5.26 30.37 6.63
CA LYS A 126 5.54 31.03 7.91
C LYS A 126 7.02 31.35 8.13
N ASP A 127 7.92 30.60 7.50
CA ASP A 127 9.37 30.78 7.61
C ASP A 127 9.86 32.03 6.85
N TYR A 128 9.02 32.57 5.95
CA TYR A 128 9.40 33.65 5.03
C TYR A 128 8.51 34.89 5.17
N LEU A 129 7.22 34.71 5.47
CA LEU A 129 6.23 35.80 5.45
C LEU A 129 6.56 36.95 6.42
N SER A 130 7.22 36.68 7.56
CA SER A 130 7.67 37.72 8.50
C SER A 130 8.76 38.65 7.95
N PHE A 131 9.45 38.21 6.90
CA PHE A 131 10.51 38.95 6.22
C PHE A 131 10.02 39.57 4.91
N ALA A 132 8.95 39.04 4.32
CA ALA A 132 8.46 39.41 3.00
C ALA A 132 8.17 40.92 2.85
N GLU A 133 7.71 41.61 3.89
CA GLU A 133 7.47 43.06 3.84
C GLU A 133 8.74 43.91 4.09
N LYS A 134 9.82 43.29 4.59
CA LYS A 134 11.09 43.96 4.94
C LYS A 134 12.13 43.90 3.84
N TRP A 135 12.12 42.84 3.03
CA TRP A 135 13.07 42.69 1.94
C TRP A 135 12.95 43.80 0.91
N SER A 136 14.11 44.25 0.43
CA SER A 136 14.24 45.00 -0.80
C SER A 136 13.87 44.16 -2.02
N ALA A 137 13.67 44.81 -3.17
CA ALA A 137 13.38 44.13 -4.43
C ALA A 137 14.46 43.08 -4.81
N GLU A 138 15.74 43.41 -4.63
CA GLU A 138 16.86 42.51 -4.90
C GLU A 138 16.85 41.29 -3.98
N GLU A 139 16.71 41.50 -2.67
CA GLU A 139 16.69 40.40 -1.68
C GLU A 139 15.49 39.48 -1.90
N PHE A 140 14.33 40.05 -2.18
CA PHE A 140 13.10 39.29 -2.40
C PHE A 140 13.23 38.42 -3.66
N ALA A 141 13.63 39.02 -4.79
CA ALA A 141 13.78 38.29 -6.05
C ALA A 141 14.84 37.19 -5.95
N ASN A 142 16.01 37.45 -5.34
CA ASN A 142 17.04 36.42 -5.13
C ASN A 142 16.56 35.30 -4.18
N THR A 143 15.76 35.63 -3.16
CA THR A 143 15.16 34.64 -2.25
C THR A 143 14.21 33.72 -3.02
N CYS A 144 13.25 34.28 -3.75
CA CYS A 144 12.30 33.48 -4.54
C CYS A 144 13.01 32.66 -5.63
N LEU A 145 14.00 33.25 -6.31
CA LEU A 145 14.79 32.55 -7.31
C LEU A 145 15.50 31.33 -6.72
N THR A 146 16.10 31.47 -5.55
CA THR A 146 16.76 30.36 -4.82
C THR A 146 15.76 29.27 -4.44
N LEU A 147 14.57 29.65 -3.95
CA LEU A 147 13.51 28.70 -3.64
C LEU A 147 13.05 27.94 -4.90
N CYS A 148 12.89 28.62 -6.04
CA CYS A 148 12.54 27.98 -7.33
C CYS A 148 13.61 26.96 -7.76
N TYR A 149 14.90 27.28 -7.67
CA TYR A 149 15.97 26.32 -7.96
C TYR A 149 15.90 25.08 -7.06
N GLN A 150 15.66 25.26 -5.77
CA GLN A 150 15.52 24.15 -4.83
C GLN A 150 14.30 23.28 -5.17
N VAL A 151 13.15 23.89 -5.48
CA VAL A 151 11.96 23.15 -5.90
C VAL A 151 12.19 22.40 -7.21
N ASP A 152 12.85 22.99 -8.23
CA ASP A 152 13.20 22.27 -9.48
C ASP A 152 14.06 21.03 -9.18
N ALA A 153 15.07 21.17 -8.31
CA ALA A 153 15.95 20.07 -7.94
C ALA A 153 15.21 18.96 -7.17
N MET A 154 14.31 19.32 -6.26
CA MET A 154 13.50 18.38 -5.49
C MET A 154 12.50 17.65 -6.38
N ILE A 155 11.79 18.36 -7.26
CA ILE A 155 10.87 17.78 -8.24
C ILE A 155 11.63 16.84 -9.18
N ASN A 156 12.80 17.23 -9.69
CA ASN A 156 13.61 16.38 -10.56
C ASN A 156 14.05 15.09 -9.85
N SER A 157 14.42 15.16 -8.58
CA SER A 157 14.74 13.97 -7.77
C SER A 157 13.53 13.07 -7.56
N TYR A 158 12.35 13.66 -7.33
CA TYR A 158 11.09 12.93 -7.20
C TYR A 158 10.69 12.24 -8.52
N LEU A 159 10.80 12.91 -9.66
CA LEU A 159 10.55 12.34 -10.98
C LEU A 159 11.46 11.14 -11.26
N LYS A 160 12.75 11.22 -10.92
CA LYS A 160 13.69 10.08 -11.04
C LYS A 160 13.26 8.89 -10.19
N LYS A 161 12.76 9.13 -8.98
CA LYS A 161 12.18 8.08 -8.12
C LYS A 161 10.96 7.45 -8.80
N LEU A 162 10.00 8.26 -9.25
CA LEU A 162 8.81 7.75 -9.93
C LEU A 162 9.13 6.94 -11.18
N GLN A 163 10.12 7.36 -11.97
CA GLN A 163 10.59 6.61 -13.13
C GLN A 163 11.18 5.25 -12.73
N LYS A 164 12.06 5.24 -11.72
CA LYS A 164 12.63 3.99 -11.20
C LYS A 164 11.53 3.04 -10.74
N ASP A 165 10.61 3.57 -9.93
CA ASP A 165 9.46 2.85 -9.39
C ASP A 165 8.58 2.27 -10.50
N PHE A 166 8.29 3.04 -11.56
CA PHE A 166 7.52 2.58 -12.71
C PHE A 166 8.22 1.42 -13.43
N VAL A 167 9.53 1.51 -13.62
CA VAL A 167 10.34 0.45 -14.26
C VAL A 167 10.39 -0.82 -13.39
N THR A 168 10.47 -0.69 -12.07
CA THR A 168 10.65 -1.84 -11.16
C THR A 168 9.34 -2.48 -10.70
N GLU A 169 8.27 -1.70 -10.53
CA GLU A 169 6.98 -2.16 -9.98
C GLU A 169 5.87 -2.24 -11.04
N GLY A 170 6.13 -1.70 -12.23
CA GLY A 170 5.16 -1.66 -13.33
C GLY A 170 4.02 -0.67 -13.13
N GLY A 171 3.08 -0.68 -14.07
CA GLY A 171 1.85 0.12 -14.02
C GLY A 171 0.76 -0.49 -13.14
N ILE A 172 -0.32 0.27 -12.87
CA ILE A 172 -1.46 -0.25 -12.09
C ILE A 172 -2.08 -1.51 -12.74
N LYS A 173 -2.18 -1.55 -14.07
CA LYS A 173 -2.75 -2.70 -14.81
C LYS A 173 -1.91 -3.96 -14.60
N GLU A 174 -0.59 -3.82 -14.60
CA GLU A 174 0.34 -4.93 -14.38
C GLU A 174 0.24 -5.45 -12.95
N ARG A 175 0.18 -4.55 -11.96
CA ARG A 175 -0.06 -4.92 -10.56
C ARG A 175 -1.43 -5.57 -10.35
N MET A 176 -2.49 -5.05 -10.97
CA MET A 176 -3.83 -5.66 -10.93
C MET A 176 -3.82 -7.08 -11.50
N TYR A 177 -3.15 -7.27 -12.64
CA TYR A 177 -3.04 -8.58 -13.27
C TYR A 177 -2.23 -9.56 -12.39
N ALA A 178 -1.10 -9.11 -11.84
CA ALA A 178 -0.27 -9.91 -10.94
C ALA A 178 -1.04 -10.30 -9.67
N ALA A 179 -1.74 -9.36 -9.03
CA ALA A 179 -2.56 -9.61 -7.84
C ALA A 179 -3.69 -10.62 -8.14
N ARG A 180 -4.40 -10.43 -9.26
CA ARG A 180 -5.49 -11.34 -9.67
C ARG A 180 -4.99 -12.74 -9.98
N THR A 181 -3.88 -12.87 -10.72
CA THR A 181 -3.32 -14.17 -11.10
C THR A 181 -2.70 -14.89 -9.90
N GLY A 182 -2.01 -14.18 -9.01
CA GLY A 182 -1.51 -14.70 -7.75
C GLY A 182 -2.63 -15.26 -6.87
N TYR A 183 -3.69 -14.47 -6.66
CA TYR A 183 -4.87 -14.90 -5.89
C TYR A 183 -5.50 -16.17 -6.46
N ARG A 184 -5.69 -16.23 -7.79
CA ARG A 184 -6.24 -17.42 -8.46
C ARG A 184 -5.35 -18.65 -8.28
N LYS A 185 -4.04 -18.52 -8.47
CA LYS A 185 -3.09 -19.63 -8.25
C LYS A 185 -3.16 -20.14 -6.82
N GLU A 186 -3.23 -19.25 -5.83
CA GLU A 186 -3.34 -19.65 -4.43
C GLU A 186 -4.65 -20.40 -4.14
N GLN A 187 -5.77 -19.94 -4.71
CA GLN A 187 -7.06 -20.63 -4.62
C GLN A 187 -7.00 -22.01 -5.29
N ASP A 188 -6.43 -22.11 -6.49
CA ASP A 188 -6.30 -23.37 -7.23
C ASP A 188 -5.41 -24.36 -6.47
N SER A 189 -4.29 -23.90 -5.90
CA SER A 189 -3.41 -24.72 -5.06
C SER A 189 -4.13 -25.20 -3.80
N LYS A 190 -4.89 -24.32 -3.14
CA LYS A 190 -5.68 -24.70 -1.96
C LYS A 190 -6.77 -25.70 -2.31
N MET A 191 -7.47 -25.50 -3.42
CA MET A 191 -8.51 -26.41 -3.90
C MET A 191 -7.94 -27.80 -4.17
N LYS A 192 -6.82 -27.88 -4.90
CA LYS A 192 -6.12 -29.16 -5.14
C LYS A 192 -5.69 -29.85 -3.84
N SER A 193 -5.20 -29.09 -2.87
CA SER A 193 -4.84 -29.63 -1.54
C SER A 193 -6.06 -30.20 -0.82
N LEU A 194 -7.19 -29.48 -0.82
CA LEU A 194 -8.43 -29.93 -0.19
C LEU A 194 -9.03 -31.14 -0.90
N GLU A 195 -8.97 -31.19 -2.23
CA GLU A 195 -9.41 -32.35 -3.02
C GLU A 195 -8.58 -33.60 -2.68
N ALA A 196 -7.25 -33.47 -2.63
CA ALA A 196 -6.36 -34.56 -2.25
C ALA A 196 -6.62 -35.06 -0.82
N GLU A 197 -6.83 -34.14 0.13
CA GLU A 197 -7.19 -34.48 1.50
C GLU A 197 -8.56 -35.17 1.58
N ASN A 198 -9.55 -34.70 0.82
CA ASN A 198 -10.88 -35.31 0.77
C ASN A 198 -10.82 -36.75 0.23
N ILE A 199 -10.01 -37.00 -0.80
CA ILE A 199 -9.77 -38.34 -1.34
C ILE A 199 -9.15 -39.24 -0.26
N ARG A 200 -8.14 -38.74 0.46
CA ARG A 200 -7.47 -39.49 1.55
C ARG A 200 -8.47 -39.84 2.66
N LEU A 201 -9.24 -38.86 3.14
CA LEU A 201 -10.23 -39.05 4.20
C LEU A 201 -11.35 -40.00 3.79
N LYS A 202 -11.76 -39.99 2.52
CA LYS A 202 -12.74 -40.96 1.98
C LYS A 202 -12.19 -42.38 1.99
N ALA A 203 -10.94 -42.57 1.60
CA ALA A 203 -10.29 -43.88 1.63
C ALA A 203 -10.15 -44.41 3.07
N GLU A 204 -9.72 -43.54 3.99
CA GLU A 204 -9.61 -43.87 5.42
C GLU A 204 -10.97 -44.23 6.02
N ASN A 205 -12.02 -43.45 5.74
CA ASN A 205 -13.39 -43.76 6.17
C ASN A 205 -13.88 -45.11 5.63
N ALA A 206 -13.59 -45.43 4.36
CA ALA A 206 -13.97 -46.72 3.79
C ALA A 206 -13.28 -47.90 4.51
N GLN A 207 -11.98 -47.74 4.84
CA GLN A 207 -11.24 -48.74 5.62
C GLN A 207 -11.81 -48.90 7.03
N LEU A 208 -12.10 -47.79 7.72
CA LEU A 208 -12.71 -47.80 9.05
C LEU A 208 -14.09 -48.46 9.03
N LEU A 209 -14.94 -48.16 8.04
CA LEU A 209 -16.25 -48.81 7.88
C LEU A 209 -16.12 -50.33 7.65
N SER A 210 -15.15 -50.77 6.84
CA SER A 210 -14.87 -52.19 6.64
C SER A 210 -14.40 -52.86 7.94
N ALA A 211 -13.49 -52.21 8.68
CA ALA A 211 -13.01 -52.71 9.96
C ALA A 211 -14.14 -52.84 11.00
N VAL A 212 -15.02 -51.82 11.09
CA VAL A 212 -16.20 -51.84 11.96
C VAL A 212 -17.14 -52.99 11.58
N SER A 213 -17.41 -53.18 10.29
CA SER A 213 -18.25 -54.29 9.80
C SER A 213 -17.66 -55.65 10.20
N ASN A 214 -16.36 -55.84 10.00
CA ASN A 214 -15.65 -57.07 10.37
C ASN A 214 -15.68 -57.32 11.88
N TRP A 215 -15.46 -56.28 12.69
CA TRP A 215 -15.56 -56.36 14.15
C TRP A 215 -16.96 -56.73 14.60
N LYS A 216 -17.99 -56.14 13.99
CA LYS A 216 -19.40 -56.45 14.28
C LYS A 216 -19.73 -57.91 13.95
N ALA A 217 -19.26 -58.43 12.81
CA ALA A 217 -19.44 -59.82 12.43
C ALA A 217 -18.75 -60.79 13.42
N LYS A 218 -17.49 -60.51 13.80
CA LYS A 218 -16.76 -61.30 14.81
C LYS A 218 -17.47 -61.29 16.17
N TYR A 219 -17.96 -60.13 16.58
CA TYR A 219 -18.71 -59.99 17.82
C TYR A 219 -20.00 -60.83 17.81
N GLU A 220 -20.78 -60.78 16.72
CA GLU A 220 -22.03 -61.55 16.64
C GLU A 220 -21.75 -63.06 16.59
N ASP A 221 -20.73 -63.51 15.85
CA ASP A 221 -20.31 -64.92 15.85
C ASP A 221 -19.88 -65.39 17.26
N LEU A 222 -19.08 -64.58 17.96
CA LEU A 222 -18.66 -64.89 19.32
C LEU A 222 -19.87 -64.98 20.28
N LYS A 223 -20.80 -64.03 20.17
CA LYS A 223 -22.05 -64.00 20.94
C LYS A 223 -22.91 -65.24 20.67
N GLN A 224 -23.06 -65.65 19.41
CA GLN A 224 -23.80 -66.86 19.04
C GLN A 224 -23.13 -68.14 19.59
N ARG A 225 -21.80 -68.23 19.50
CA ARG A 225 -21.04 -69.35 20.08
C ARG A 225 -21.20 -69.41 21.61
N ALA A 226 -21.09 -68.27 22.29
CA ALA A 226 -21.30 -68.18 23.73
C ALA A 226 -22.74 -68.59 24.13
N LEU A 227 -23.75 -68.11 23.39
CA LEU A 227 -25.15 -68.43 23.64
C LEU A 227 -25.44 -69.92 23.42
N LYS A 228 -24.89 -70.52 22.35
CA LYS A 228 -25.02 -71.96 22.08
C LYS A 228 -24.32 -72.81 23.15
N ALA A 229 -23.16 -72.38 23.62
CA ALA A 229 -22.46 -73.04 24.72
C ALA A 229 -23.27 -72.96 26.03
N TYR A 230 -23.85 -71.79 26.33
CA TYR A 230 -24.73 -71.59 27.48
C TYR A 230 -25.96 -72.52 27.43
N TYR A 231 -26.67 -72.59 26.31
CA TYR A 231 -27.84 -73.47 26.19
C TYR A 231 -27.47 -74.96 26.26
N ARG A 232 -26.35 -75.40 25.66
CA ARG A 232 -25.88 -76.78 25.84
C ARG A 232 -25.57 -77.09 27.30
N GLN A 233 -24.91 -76.16 28.01
CA GLN A 233 -24.64 -76.34 29.44
C GLN A 233 -25.94 -76.41 30.25
N GLN A 234 -26.94 -75.59 29.92
CA GLN A 234 -28.27 -75.66 30.55
C GLN A 234 -28.95 -77.02 30.32
N GLU A 235 -28.96 -77.52 29.08
CA GLU A 235 -29.50 -78.83 28.73
C GLU A 235 -28.77 -79.96 29.46
N GLU A 236 -27.43 -79.92 29.50
CA GLU A 236 -26.60 -80.89 30.22
C GLU A 236 -26.91 -80.89 31.72
N ILE A 237 -26.98 -79.70 32.34
CA ILE A 237 -27.35 -79.53 33.74
C ILE A 237 -28.75 -80.13 34.01
N GLU A 238 -29.72 -79.88 33.13
CA GLU A 238 -31.07 -80.40 33.30
C GLU A 238 -31.13 -81.93 33.10
N ARG A 239 -30.34 -82.47 32.19
CA ARG A 239 -30.20 -83.91 31.97
C ARG A 239 -29.57 -84.60 33.19
N LEU A 240 -28.49 -84.04 33.71
CA LEU A 240 -27.83 -84.51 34.93
C LEU A 240 -28.76 -84.44 36.14
N ARG A 241 -29.57 -83.37 36.27
CA ARG A 241 -30.62 -83.27 37.31
C ARG A 241 -31.63 -84.42 37.21
N LYS A 242 -32.12 -84.73 36.01
CA LYS A 242 -33.06 -85.85 35.78
C LYS A 242 -32.43 -87.23 36.06
N GLU A 243 -31.14 -87.41 35.79
CA GLU A 243 -30.42 -88.64 36.14
C GLU A 243 -30.24 -88.78 37.65
N ILE A 244 -29.89 -87.69 38.35
CA ILE A 244 -29.80 -87.66 39.82
C ILE A 244 -31.15 -88.04 40.44
N ASP A 245 -32.26 -87.43 39.98
CA ASP A 245 -33.61 -87.75 40.48
C ASP A 245 -33.98 -89.23 40.26
N LYS A 246 -33.54 -89.84 39.15
CA LYS A 246 -33.75 -91.29 38.89
C LYS A 246 -32.92 -92.17 39.82
N ILE A 247 -31.68 -91.78 40.12
CA ILE A 247 -30.79 -92.52 41.03
C ILE A 247 -31.33 -92.45 42.46
N ASP A 248 -31.80 -91.29 42.90
CA ASP A 248 -32.39 -91.11 44.23
C ASP A 248 -33.76 -91.81 44.36
N GLY A 249 -34.58 -91.83 43.30
CA GLY A 249 -35.82 -92.61 43.27
C GLY A 249 -35.64 -94.13 43.28
N ASN A 250 -34.51 -94.63 42.77
CA ASN A 250 -34.13 -96.05 42.85
C ASN A 250 -33.48 -96.44 44.19
N ARG A 251 -32.96 -95.47 44.97
CA ARG A 251 -32.44 -95.70 46.33
C ARG A 251 -33.52 -95.74 47.41
N GLN A 252 -34.74 -95.31 47.10
CA GLN A 252 -35.91 -95.34 48.01
C GLN A 252 -36.81 -96.58 47.83
N ARG A 253 -36.38 -97.57 47.04
CA ARG A 253 -36.98 -98.91 46.94
C ARG A 253 -36.00 -99.96 47.45
#